data_AF-Q1Z922-F1
#
_entry.id   AF-Q1Z922-F1
#
_cell.length_a   1.000
_cell.length_b   1.000
_cell.length_c   1.000
_cell.angle_alpha   90.00
_cell.angle_beta   90.00
_cell.angle_gamma   90.00
#
_symmetry.space_group_name_H-M   'P 1'
#
loop_
_entity.id
_entity.type
_entity.pdbx_description
1 polymer ?
#
loop_
_entity_poly.entity_id
_entity_poly.type
_entity_poly.pdbx_seq_one_letter_code
_entity_poly.pdbx_strand_id
1 'polypeptide(L)'
;MTISKTKSSYYRRLYVAHLIETGIASVPALIEYTGMPRRTAQDTIKSLAELDIECVFQQTKGERNHSGHYTITNWGAINKQWIKENLTDIKSALDYP
;
A
#
# COMPACT_ATOMS: atom_id res chain seq x y z
N MET A 1 -5.64 7.94 21.89
CA MET A 1 -4.21 8.34 21.78
C MET A 1 -3.92 8.66 20.33
N THR A 2 -3.36 9.84 20.04
CA THR A 2 -3.01 10.24 18.68
C THR A 2 -1.76 9.48 18.23
N ILE A 3 -1.83 8.76 17.12
CA ILE A 3 -0.69 8.04 16.54
C ILE A 3 0.42 9.03 16.13
N SER A 4 1.69 8.70 16.38
CA SER A 4 2.81 9.54 15.94
C SER A 4 2.90 9.57 14.41
N LYS A 5 3.46 10.65 13.84
CA LYS A 5 3.66 10.77 12.38
C LYS A 5 4.48 9.59 11.82
N THR A 6 5.53 9.18 12.53
CA THR A 6 6.37 8.03 12.16
C THR A 6 5.55 6.74 12.12
N LYS A 7 4.76 6.47 13.17
CA LYS A 7 3.95 5.25 13.24
C LYS A 7 2.82 5.26 12.21
N SER A 8 2.20 6.42 11.96
CA SER A 8 1.18 6.58 10.90
C SER A 8 1.77 6.34 9.50
N SER A 9 2.96 6.88 9.21
CA SER A 9 3.67 6.63 7.95
C SER A 9 4.03 5.16 7.76
N TYR A 10 4.55 4.52 8.82
CA TYR A 10 4.86 3.09 8.82
C TYR A 10 3.60 2.25 8.54
N TYR A 11 2.53 2.44 9.32
CA TYR A 11 1.28 1.71 9.14
C TYR A 11 0.63 1.93 7.78
N ARG A 12 0.68 3.16 7.23
CA ARG A 12 0.15 3.41 5.88
C ARG A 12 0.89 2.63 4.81
N ARG A 13 2.21 2.50 4.90
CA ARG A 13 3.02 1.70 3.96
C ARG A 13 2.69 0.21 4.07
N LEU A 14 2.62 -0.33 5.28
CA LEU A 14 2.19 -1.72 5.51
C LEU A 14 0.81 -1.99 4.93
N TYR A 15 -0.12 -1.06 5.16
CA TYR A 15 -1.49 -1.20 4.69
C TYR A 15 -1.60 -1.14 3.17
N VAL A 16 -0.96 -0.16 2.53
CA VAL A 16 -0.94 -0.07 1.06
C VAL A 16 -0.29 -1.29 0.41
N ALA A 17 0.82 -1.81 0.98
CA ALA A 17 1.42 -3.06 0.49
C ALA A 17 0.45 -4.26 0.61
N HIS A 18 -0.27 -4.35 1.73
CA HIS A 18 -1.29 -5.39 1.93
C HIS A 18 -2.45 -5.27 0.94
N LEU A 19 -2.90 -4.05 0.64
CA LEU A 19 -3.96 -3.79 -0.34
C LEU A 19 -3.53 -4.18 -1.76
N ILE A 20 -2.30 -3.83 -2.16
CA ILE A 20 -1.75 -4.21 -3.47
C ILE A 20 -1.69 -5.74 -3.58
N GLU A 21 -1.16 -6.41 -2.56
CA GLU A 21 -1.06 -7.87 -2.50
C GLU A 21 -2.43 -8.58 -2.55
N THR A 22 -3.49 -7.94 -2.06
CA THR A 22 -4.86 -8.49 -2.06
C THR A 22 -5.69 -8.07 -3.27
N GLY A 23 -5.12 -7.30 -4.21
CA GLY A 23 -5.71 -6.99 -5.51
C GLY A 23 -6.11 -5.53 -5.73
N ILE A 24 -6.04 -4.67 -4.70
CA ILE A 24 -6.22 -3.22 -4.84
C ILE A 24 -4.89 -2.61 -5.29
N ALA A 25 -4.58 -2.88 -6.55
CA ALA A 25 -3.24 -2.80 -7.09
C ALA A 25 -3.05 -1.65 -8.09
N SER A 26 -3.85 -0.58 -8.02
CA SER A 26 -3.65 0.60 -8.87
C SER A 26 -3.88 1.87 -8.06
N VAL A 27 -3.28 2.99 -8.49
CA VAL A 27 -3.49 4.28 -7.82
C VAL A 27 -4.98 4.65 -7.80
N PRO A 28 -5.76 4.52 -8.90
CA PRO A 28 -7.21 4.74 -8.85
C PRO A 28 -7.92 3.83 -7.85
N ALA A 29 -7.63 2.52 -7.83
CA ALA A 29 -8.27 1.57 -6.92
C ALA A 29 -7.95 1.86 -5.45
N LEU A 30 -6.71 2.27 -5.14
CA LEU A 30 -6.33 2.67 -3.78
C LEU A 30 -7.06 3.93 -3.33
N ILE A 31 -7.23 4.92 -4.21
CA ILE A 31 -8.00 6.14 -3.92
C ILE A 31 -9.47 5.79 -3.65
N GLU A 32 -10.07 5.01 -4.54
CA GLU A 32 -11.47 4.59 -4.42
C GLU A 32 -11.71 3.83 -3.11
N TYR A 33 -10.81 2.91 -2.77
CA TYR A 33 -10.97 2.07 -1.59
C TYR A 33 -10.69 2.82 -0.28
N THR A 34 -9.62 3.63 -0.22
CA THR A 34 -9.16 4.23 1.05
C THR A 34 -9.59 5.70 1.25
N GLY A 35 -10.07 6.36 0.19
CA GLY A 35 -10.33 7.80 0.19
C GLY A 35 -9.08 8.68 0.24
N MET A 36 -7.86 8.12 0.20
CA MET A 36 -6.64 8.92 0.31
C MET A 36 -6.38 9.78 -0.94
N PRO A 37 -5.77 10.97 -0.82
CA PRO A 37 -5.39 11.77 -1.98
C PRO A 37 -4.45 11.02 -2.93
N ARG A 38 -4.57 11.28 -4.24
CA ARG A 38 -3.71 10.66 -5.27
C ARG A 38 -2.22 10.76 -4.96
N ARG A 39 -1.77 11.94 -4.51
CA ARG A 39 -0.36 12.17 -4.16
C ARG A 39 0.08 11.28 -3.00
N THR A 40 -0.77 11.11 -1.98
CA THR A 40 -0.54 10.21 -0.84
C THR A 40 -0.42 8.75 -1.27
N ALA A 41 -1.29 8.26 -2.15
CA ALA A 41 -1.20 6.91 -2.68
C ALA A 41 0.13 6.70 -3.44
N GLN A 42 0.47 7.62 -4.33
CA GLN A 42 1.71 7.56 -5.11
C GLN A 42 2.97 7.62 -4.24
N ASP A 43 3.03 8.52 -3.25
CA ASP A 43 4.18 8.63 -2.34
C ASP A 43 4.29 7.43 -1.41
N THR A 44 3.17 6.86 -0.97
CA THR A 44 3.19 5.64 -0.15
C THR A 44 3.76 4.46 -0.95
N ILE A 45 3.32 4.27 -2.20
CA ILE A 45 3.86 3.21 -3.08
C ILE A 45 5.37 3.40 -3.31
N LYS A 46 5.81 4.62 -3.63
CA LYS A 46 7.23 4.93 -3.87
C LYS A 46 8.10 4.67 -2.64
N SER A 47 7.58 4.91 -1.44
CA SER A 47 8.31 4.75 -0.18
C SER A 47 8.25 3.32 0.40
N LEU A 48 7.64 2.35 -0.30
CA LEU A 48 7.67 0.93 0.10
C LEU A 48 9.09 0.37 0.11
N ALA A 49 9.93 0.79 -0.85
CA ALA A 49 11.32 0.35 -0.94
C ALA A 49 12.17 0.78 0.27
N GLU A 50 11.79 1.84 1.00
CA GLU A 50 12.47 2.23 2.25
C GLU A 50 12.24 1.23 3.40
N LEU A 51 11.29 0.32 3.26
CA LEU A 51 11.01 -0.78 4.19
C LEU A 51 11.42 -2.14 3.61
N ASP A 52 12.26 -2.15 2.57
CA ASP A 52 12.65 -3.34 1.81
C ASP A 52 11.48 -4.09 1.14
N ILE A 53 10.31 -3.44 1.00
CA ILE A 53 9.17 -4.00 0.26
C ILE A 53 9.34 -3.67 -1.22
N GLU A 54 9.59 -4.69 -2.03
CA GLU A 54 9.70 -4.56 -3.48
C GLU A 54 8.29 -4.54 -4.12
N CYS A 55 7.94 -3.39 -4.70
CA CYS A 55 6.68 -3.17 -5.39
C CYS A 55 6.94 -2.75 -6.83
N VAL A 56 6.51 -3.56 -7.79
CA VAL A 56 6.75 -3.35 -9.23
C VAL A 56 5.45 -3.05 -9.95
N PHE A 57 5.50 -2.18 -10.96
CA PHE A 57 4.36 -1.92 -11.83
C PHE A 57 4.42 -2.82 -13.07
N GLN A 58 3.39 -3.64 -13.26
CA GLN A 58 3.22 -4.52 -14.41
C GLN A 58 2.24 -3.88 -15.39
N GLN A 59 2.69 -3.64 -16.62
CA GLN A 59 1.83 -3.12 -17.69
C GLN A 59 0.94 -4.23 -18.24
N THR A 60 -0.34 -3.91 -18.48
CA THR A 60 -1.24 -4.83 -19.17
C THR A 60 -0.81 -4.92 -20.64
N LYS A 61 -0.47 -6.12 -21.12
CA LYS A 61 -0.03 -6.31 -22.50
C LYS A 61 -1.14 -5.90 -23.49
N GLY A 62 -0.79 -5.02 -24.42
CA GLY A 62 -1.65 -4.66 -25.56
C GLY A 62 -2.50 -3.40 -25.39
N GLU A 63 -2.53 -2.77 -24.21
CA GLU A 63 -3.26 -1.51 -24.02
C GLU A 63 -2.38 -0.27 -24.22
N ARG A 64 -2.95 0.79 -24.81
CA ARG A 64 -2.32 2.10 -24.93
C ARG A 64 -2.47 2.90 -23.63
N ASN A 65 -1.36 3.46 -23.15
CA ASN A 65 -1.21 4.41 -22.04
C ASN A 65 -1.61 3.91 -20.63
N HIS A 66 -0.60 3.73 -19.77
CA HIS A 66 -0.68 3.66 -18.30
C HIS A 66 -1.62 2.62 -17.65
N SER A 67 -2.23 1.72 -18.43
CA SER A 67 -2.95 0.55 -17.92
C SER A 67 -1.98 -0.49 -17.37
N GLY A 68 -2.15 -0.83 -16.09
CA GLY A 68 -1.34 -1.81 -15.40
C GLY A 68 -1.66 -1.86 -13.91
N HIS A 69 -1.00 -2.76 -13.20
CA HIS A 69 -1.18 -2.94 -11.76
C HIS A 69 0.16 -3.09 -11.06
N TYR A 70 0.20 -2.70 -9.79
CA TYR A 70 1.30 -2.95 -8.89
C TYR A 70 1.28 -4.41 -8.43
N THR A 71 2.45 -4.95 -8.10
CA THR A 71 2.60 -6.28 -7.52
C THR A 71 3.70 -6.20 -6.46
N ILE A 72 3.46 -6.77 -5.29
CA ILE A 72 4.51 -6.96 -4.29
C ILE A 72 5.27 -8.24 -4.66
N THR A 73 6.54 -8.11 -5.01
CA THR A 73 7.39 -9.27 -5.39
C THR A 73 8.17 -9.81 -4.21
N ASN A 74 8.47 -8.96 -3.23
CA ASN A 74 9.22 -9.31 -2.04
C ASN A 74 8.79 -8.40 -0.89
N TRP A 75 8.61 -8.99 0.29
CA TRP A 75 8.27 -8.25 1.51
C TRP A 75 9.51 -7.83 2.32
N GLY A 76 10.70 -8.28 1.92
CA GLY A 76 11.95 -7.95 2.59
C GLY A 76 11.93 -8.30 4.07
N ALA A 77 12.25 -7.33 4.93
CA ALA A 77 12.25 -7.50 6.38
C ALA A 77 10.85 -7.53 7.01
N ILE A 78 9.79 -7.25 6.24
CA ILE A 78 8.43 -7.09 6.76
C ILE A 78 7.69 -8.43 6.80
N ASN A 79 7.17 -8.78 7.98
CA ASN A 79 6.33 -9.97 8.13
C ASN A 79 4.89 -9.69 7.67
N LYS A 80 4.54 -10.18 6.48
CA LYS A 80 3.18 -10.12 5.91
C LYS A 80 2.10 -10.70 6.84
N GLN A 81 2.42 -11.76 7.58
CA GLN A 81 1.47 -12.42 8.47
C GLN A 81 1.10 -11.52 9.65
N TRP A 82 2.07 -10.82 10.23
CA TRP A 82 1.83 -9.85 11.30
C TRP A 82 0.85 -8.76 10.85
N ILE A 83 0.96 -8.28 9.60
CA ILE A 83 0.04 -7.26 9.06
C ILE A 83 -1.40 -7.78 9.01
N LYS A 84 -1.60 -9.04 8.58
CA LYS A 84 -2.93 -9.65 8.52
C LYS A 84 -3.55 -9.78 9.91
N GLU A 85 -2.76 -10.20 10.89
CA GLU A 85 -3.20 -10.37 12.29
C GLU A 85 -3.54 -9.05 12.96
N ASN A 86 -2.86 -7.97 12.58
CA ASN A 86 -3.03 -6.63 13.15
C ASN A 86 -3.82 -5.68 12.23
N LEU A 87 -4.50 -6.22 11.21
CA LEU A 87 -5.11 -5.40 10.16
C LEU A 87 -6.18 -4.46 10.71
N THR A 88 -7.01 -4.95 11.63
CA THR A 88 -8.04 -4.16 12.31
C THR A 88 -7.42 -2.96 13.05
N ASP A 89 -6.36 -3.20 13.83
CA ASP A 89 -5.71 -2.14 14.61
C ASP A 89 -5.02 -1.11 13.70
N ILE A 90 -4.40 -1.57 12.60
CA ILE A 90 -3.79 -0.69 11.60
C ILE A 90 -4.83 0.22 10.96
N LYS A 91 -5.97 -0.34 10.55
CA LYS A 91 -7.10 0.41 9.96
C LYS A 91 -7.66 1.44 10.94
N SER A 92 -7.96 1.01 12.16
CA SER A 92 -8.47 1.90 13.22
C SER A 92 -7.48 3.02 13.57
N ALA A 93 -6.18 2.74 13.58
CA ALA A 93 -5.17 3.74 13.88
C ALA A 93 -4.98 4.78 12.75
N LEU A 94 -5.35 4.44 11.52
CA LEU A 94 -5.23 5.30 10.34
C LEU A 94 -6.54 5.99 9.93
N ASP A 95 -7.66 5.60 10.54
CA ASP A 95 -9.01 5.98 10.10
C ASP A 95 -9.27 5.60 8.64
N TYR A 96 -8.91 4.35 8.29
CA TYR A 96 -9.15 3.76 6.97
C TYR A 96 -10.11 2.57 7.06
N PRO A 97 -10.83 2.25 5.96
CA PRO A 97 -11.74 1.11 5.92
C PRO A 97 -11.02 -0.23 6.03
#